data_AF-A0A8S2RI45-F1
#
_entry.id   AF-A0A8S2RI45-F1
#
_cell.length_a   1.000
_cell.length_b   1.000
_cell.length_c   1.000
_cell.angle_alpha   90.00
_cell.angle_beta   90.00
_cell.angle_gamma   90.00
#
_symmetry.space_group_name_H-M   'P 1'
#
loop_
_entity.id
_entity.type
_entity.pdbx_description
1 polymer ?
#
loop_
_entity_poly.entity_id
_entity_poly.type
_entity_poly.pdbx_seq_one_letter_code
_entity_poly.pdbx_strand_id
1 'polypeptide(L)' 'MAAFESVLSIATTRTNSDERGLLKLTIAGSSETLTLSFSSLSDANEVAILIDGYCMLVNR' A
#
# COMPACT_ATOMS: atom_id res chain seq x y z
N MET A 1 -6.37 -2.17 -13.02
CA MET A 1 -5.88 -0.92 -12.40
C MET A 1 -6.86 -0.59 -11.28
N ALA A 2 -6.38 -0.43 -10.05
CA ALA A 2 -7.23 -0.06 -8.91
C ALA A 2 -7.31 1.47 -8.81
N ALA A 3 -8.47 2.01 -8.45
CA ALA A 3 -8.66 3.43 -8.19
C ALA A 3 -8.44 3.73 -6.70
N PHE A 4 -7.98 4.96 -6.38
CA PHE A 4 -7.68 5.36 -5.00
C PHE A 4 -8.93 5.36 -4.09
N GLU A 5 -10.08 5.72 -4.64
CA GLU A 5 -11.41 5.62 -3.99
C GLU A 5 -11.80 4.19 -3.58
N SER A 6 -11.17 3.17 -4.18
CA SER A 6 -11.41 1.76 -3.84
C SER A 6 -10.42 1.23 -2.80
N VAL A 7 -9.45 1.99 -2.33
CA VAL A 7 -8.49 1.53 -1.31
C VAL A 7 -9.19 1.54 0.06
N LEU A 8 -9.27 0.36 0.69
CA LEU A 8 -9.89 0.19 2.01
C LEU A 8 -8.87 0.25 3.15
N SER A 9 -7.65 -0.23 2.90
CA SER A 9 -6.60 -0.28 3.91
C SER A 9 -5.21 -0.32 3.26
N ILE A 10 -4.25 0.30 3.95
CA ILE A 10 -2.85 0.40 3.57
C ILE A 10 -2.02 -0.13 4.75
N ALA A 11 -1.15 -1.09 4.51
CA ALA A 11 -0.26 -1.65 5.53
C ALA A 11 1.15 -1.85 5.00
N THR A 12 2.15 -1.47 5.78
CA THR A 12 3.57 -1.74 5.48
C THR A 12 4.14 -2.76 6.44
N THR A 13 4.85 -3.76 5.93
CA THR A 13 5.50 -4.79 6.74
C THR A 13 6.92 -5.05 6.26
N ARG A 14 7.87 -5.25 7.17
CA ARG A 14 9.23 -5.70 6.83
C ARG A 14 9.25 -7.22 6.72
N THR A 15 9.93 -7.77 5.71
CA THR A 15 10.21 -9.22 5.67
C THR A 15 11.43 -9.54 6.52
N ASN A 16 11.31 -10.59 7.34
CA ASN A 16 12.39 -11.02 8.25
C ASN A 16 13.63 -11.56 7.50
N SER A 17 13.45 -12.08 6.28
CA SER A 17 14.51 -12.78 5.56
C SER A 17 15.42 -11.87 4.72
N ASP A 18 14.94 -10.69 4.31
CA ASP A 18 15.56 -9.90 3.24
C ASP A 18 15.61 -8.39 3.54
N GLU A 19 15.13 -7.97 4.73
CA GLU A 19 14.96 -6.55 5.14
C GLU A 19 14.08 -5.69 4.19
N ARG A 20 13.49 -6.32 3.18
CA ARG A 20 12.62 -5.69 2.19
C ARG A 20 11.34 -5.17 2.82
N GLY A 21 10.88 -4.05 2.32
CA GLY A 21 9.57 -3.51 2.63
C GLY A 21 8.51 -4.19 1.78
N LEU A 22 7.37 -4.53 2.37
CA LEU A 22 6.16 -4.89 1.64
C LEU A 22 5.10 -3.85 1.93
N LEU A 23 4.43 -3.39 0.87
CA LEU A 23 3.22 -2.58 0.95
C LEU A 23 2.03 -3.45 0.56
N LYS A 24 1.02 -3.51 1.41
CA LYS A 24 -0.19 -4.30 1.24
C LYS A 24 -1.37 -3.33 1.13
N LEU A 25 -2.13 -3.47 0.06
CA LEU A 25 -3.30 -2.64 -0.23
C LEU A 25 -4.52 -3.54 -0.36
N THR A 26 -5.53 -3.31 0.47
CA THR A 26 -6.83 -3.96 0.35
C THR A 26 -7.73 -3.10 -0.51
N ILE A 27 -8.24 -3.64 -1.61
CA ILE A 27 -9.06 -2.92 -2.58
C ILE A 27 -10.51 -3.42 -2.53
N ALA A 28 -11.47 -2.51 -2.47
CA ALA A 28 -12.89 -2.80 -2.54
C ALA A 28 -13.23 -3.56 -3.83
N GLY A 29 -13.98 -4.65 -3.70
CA GLY A 29 -14.33 -5.52 -4.82
C GLY A 29 -13.22 -6.49 -5.26
N SER A 30 -12.03 -6.44 -4.66
CA SER A 30 -10.99 -7.45 -4.84
C SER A 30 -10.95 -8.41 -3.66
N SER A 31 -10.99 -9.72 -3.93
CA SER A 31 -10.78 -10.75 -2.91
C SER A 31 -9.32 -10.86 -2.49
N GLU A 32 -8.39 -10.35 -3.30
CA GLU A 32 -6.95 -10.46 -3.07
C GLU A 32 -6.35 -9.10 -2.68
N THR A 33 -5.42 -9.13 -1.73
CA THR A 33 -4.63 -7.97 -1.30
C THR A 33 -3.49 -7.73 -2.27
N LEU A 34 -3.44 -6.53 -2.86
CA LEU A 34 -2.33 -6.15 -3.71
C LEU A 34 -1.08 -5.97 -2.86
N THR A 35 -0.04 -6.75 -3.14
CA THR A 35 1.23 -6.69 -2.41
C THR A 35 2.33 -6.20 -3.33
N LEU A 36 3.02 -5.14 -2.92
CA LEU A 36 4.15 -4.54 -3.61
C LEU A 36 5.42 -4.72 -2.78
N SER A 37 6.52 -5.09 -3.44
CA SER A 37 7.80 -5.37 -2.80
C SER A 37 8.79 -4.25 -3.07
N PHE A 38 9.47 -3.81 -2.02
CA PHE A 38 10.44 -2.70 -2.04
C PHE A 38 11.78 -3.15 -1.47
N SER A 39 12.85 -2.45 -1.87
CA SER A 39 14.20 -2.63 -1.35
C SER A 39 14.30 -2.43 0.15
N SER A 40 13.53 -1.49 0.71
CA SER A 40 13.54 -1.18 2.15
C SER A 40 12.13 -0.88 2.68
N LEU A 41 11.96 -0.98 4.00
CA LEU A 41 10.72 -0.55 4.66
C LEU A 41 10.47 0.95 4.49
N SER A 42 11.53 1.77 4.43
CA SER A 42 11.42 3.21 4.24
C SER A 42 10.78 3.54 2.89
N ASP A 43 11.25 2.91 1.81
CA ASP A 43 10.67 3.11 0.47
C ASP A 43 9.18 2.72 0.43
N ALA A 44 8.83 1.59 1.07
CA ALA A 44 7.44 1.15 1.17
C ALA A 44 6.57 2.16 1.94
N ASN A 45 7.12 2.81 2.97
CA ASN A 45 6.42 3.78 3.78
C ASN A 45 6.23 5.13 3.07
N GLU A 46 7.21 5.60 2.30
CA GLU A 46 7.06 6.80 1.48
C GLU A 46 5.94 6.64 0.44
N VAL A 47 5.86 5.47 -0.20
CA VAL A 47 4.77 5.16 -1.13
C VAL A 47 3.43 5.02 -0.41
N ALA A 48 3.40 4.42 0.79
CA ALA A 48 2.18 4.32 1.59
C ALA A 48 1.58 5.70 1.90
N ILE A 49 2.41 6.66 2.32
CA ILE A 49 2.00 8.05 2.61
C ILE A 49 1.45 8.72 1.35
N LEU A 50 2.11 8.52 0.20
CA LEU A 50 1.64 9.10 -1.06
C LEU A 50 0.24 8.56 -1.43
N ILE A 51 0.03 7.25 -1.33
CA ILE A 51 -1.26 6.61 -1.63
C ILE A 51 -2.33 7.09 -0.66
N ASP A 52 -2.03 7.14 0.64
CA ASP A 52 -2.95 7.63 1.67
C ASP A 52 -3.39 9.09 1.39
N GLY A 53 -2.43 9.94 1.01
CA GLY A 53 -2.69 11.32 0.59
C GLY A 53 -3.63 11.41 -0.63
N TYR A 54 -3.46 10.55 -1.63
CA TYR A 54 -4.39 10.48 -2.77
C TYR A 54 -5.76 9.95 -2.38
N CYS A 55 -5.83 8.96 -1.49
CA CYS A 55 -7.10 8.45 -0.99
C CYS A 55 -7.89 9.56 -0.28
N MET A 56 -7.21 10.34 0.58
CA MET A 56 -7.82 11.48 1.27
C MET A 56 -8.25 12.59 0.29
N LEU A 57 -7.50 12.81 -0.78
CA LEU A 57 -7.83 13.83 -1.78
C LEU A 57 -9.05 13.45 -2.63
N VAL A 58 -9.20 12.18 -3.00
CA VAL A 58 -10.28 11.70 -3.87
C VAL A 58 -11.58 11.46 -3.09
N ASN A 59 -11.51 11.04 -1.82
CA ASN A 59 -12.69 10.82 -0.96
C ASN A 59 -13.28 12.13 -0.38
N ARG A 60 -13.12 13.26 -1.07
CA ARG A 60 -13.54 14.58 -0.57
C ARG A 60 -14.88 15.03 -1.11
#